data_AF-A0A077WHT0-F1
#
_entry.id   AF-A0A077WHT0-F1
#
_cell.length_a   1.000
_cell.length_b   1.000
_cell.length_c   1.000
_cell.angle_alpha   90.00
_cell.angle_beta   90.00
_cell.angle_gamma   90.00
#
_symmetry.space_group_name_H-M   'P 1'
#
loop_
_entity.id
_entity.type
_entity.pdbx_description
1 polymer ?
#
loop_
_entity_poly.entity_id
_entity_poly.type
_entity_poly.pdbx_seq_one_letter_code
_entity_poly.pdbx_strand_id
1 'polypeptide(L)'
;MTCDADGSSNSCNIFINLNDKCCHLNRFLEEGLNALLADPHFLLLYVPEDGSKMQIVQPASNLHHRERMINMIDEEERTPSFYYALSHVWGISENNRHLWYEIGNYVDDEQGKPVEPVSMRPEKRDALLALLNDHPGSYWWIDVLCARTDTPLDIMGDIYSCCLECIVLADCEPSLIPRLSTMLDAQEDFSRFHCAHENISLEDLLPYKQLYDNKYPQLIELLYSLMQSEWWKRVWTWQEMALPVGGVRFMTETGIHPSQSSTITVYDLGNFYNAVSIMNEYDRRLHKSKSKSDNECLDLNNTGV
;
A
#
# COMPACT_ATOMS: atom_id res chain seq x y z
N MET A 1 -29.53 -24.50 48.35
CA MET A 1 -29.58 -25.02 46.97
C MET A 1 -28.60 -24.20 46.19
N THR A 2 -27.51 -24.85 45.80
CA THR A 2 -26.31 -24.29 45.19
C THR A 2 -26.59 -23.84 43.76
N CYS A 3 -26.03 -22.68 43.44
CA CYS A 3 -25.86 -22.17 42.08
C CYS A 3 -24.77 -23.00 41.40
N ASP A 4 -25.01 -23.45 40.17
CA ASP A 4 -24.03 -23.94 39.21
C ASP A 4 -24.59 -23.60 37.82
N ALA A 5 -23.86 -23.18 36.79
CA ALA A 5 -22.55 -22.58 36.62
C ALA A 5 -22.52 -22.15 35.14
N ASP A 6 -21.88 -21.02 34.87
CA ASP A 6 -21.66 -20.38 33.58
C ASP A 6 -21.45 -21.31 32.37
N GLY A 7 -22.34 -21.19 31.39
CA GLY A 7 -22.09 -21.54 29.99
C GLY A 7 -21.54 -20.34 29.24
N SER A 8 -20.35 -19.86 29.61
CA SER A 8 -19.65 -18.77 28.92
C SER A 8 -18.82 -19.35 27.78
N SER A 9 -19.42 -19.42 26.59
CA SER A 9 -18.78 -19.69 25.30
C SER A 9 -17.96 -18.45 24.87
N ASN A 10 -16.87 -18.14 25.57
CA ASN A 10 -16.10 -16.90 25.38
C ASN A 10 -14.78 -17.06 24.62
N SER A 11 -14.66 -18.02 23.69
CA SER A 11 -13.56 -17.98 22.71
C SER A 11 -14.10 -17.48 21.38
N CYS A 12 -14.19 -16.16 21.23
CA CYS A 12 -14.31 -15.49 19.93
C CYS A 12 -12.97 -15.65 19.18
N ASN A 13 -12.76 -16.84 18.61
CA ASN A 13 -11.65 -17.13 17.73
C ASN A 13 -12.11 -16.88 16.29
N ILE A 14 -11.30 -16.16 15.52
CA ILE A 14 -11.50 -16.00 14.08
C ILE A 14 -11.24 -17.36 13.41
N PHE A 15 -12.07 -17.72 12.43
CA PHE A 15 -11.89 -18.92 11.60
C PHE A 15 -11.97 -18.53 10.13
N ILE A 16 -10.84 -18.56 9.41
CA ILE A 16 -10.78 -18.07 8.03
C ILE A 16 -10.94 -19.24 7.06
N ASN A 17 -12.10 -19.33 6.40
CA ASN A 17 -12.38 -20.35 5.39
C ASN A 17 -12.46 -19.78 3.97
N LEU A 18 -11.31 -19.40 3.40
CA LEU A 18 -11.23 -19.08 1.97
C LEU A 18 -11.24 -20.38 1.16
N ASN A 19 -12.31 -20.59 0.39
CA ASN A 19 -12.63 -21.83 -0.34
C ASN A 19 -11.65 -22.22 -1.47
N ASP A 20 -10.49 -21.56 -1.65
CA ASP A 20 -9.51 -22.00 -2.65
C ASP A 20 -8.06 -21.50 -2.38
N LYS A 21 -7.11 -22.44 -2.47
CA LYS A 21 -5.68 -22.34 -2.86
C LYS A 21 -4.52 -22.03 -1.90
N CYS A 22 -4.66 -21.52 -0.67
CA CYS A 22 -3.47 -21.39 0.19
C CYS A 22 -3.75 -21.54 1.70
N CYS A 23 -3.83 -22.78 2.18
CA CYS A 23 -4.02 -23.09 3.60
C CYS A 23 -2.99 -22.41 4.53
N HIS A 24 -1.79 -22.12 4.03
CA HIS A 24 -0.76 -21.40 4.76
C HIS A 24 -1.10 -19.92 4.98
N LEU A 25 -1.66 -19.23 3.98
CA LEU A 25 -2.03 -17.82 4.08
C LEU A 25 -3.23 -17.63 5.02
N ASN A 26 -4.24 -18.50 4.91
CA ASN A 26 -5.41 -18.46 5.80
C ASN A 26 -4.98 -18.63 7.25
N ARG A 27 -4.14 -19.64 7.53
CA ARG A 27 -3.64 -19.89 8.89
C ARG A 27 -2.79 -18.72 9.38
N PHE A 28 -1.94 -18.15 8.54
CA PHE A 28 -1.14 -16.98 8.88
C PHE A 28 -2.02 -15.79 9.28
N LEU A 29 -3.02 -15.44 8.47
CA LEU A 29 -3.95 -14.35 8.78
C LEU A 29 -4.80 -14.65 10.01
N GLU A 30 -5.24 -15.90 10.18
CA GLU A 30 -6.02 -16.31 11.36
C GLU A 30 -5.20 -16.18 12.64
N GLU A 31 -3.96 -16.69 12.65
CA GLU A 31 -3.05 -16.57 13.79
C GLU A 31 -2.72 -15.10 14.09
N GLY A 32 -2.38 -14.32 13.06
CA GLY A 32 -2.02 -12.90 13.18
C GLY A 32 -3.18 -12.02 13.66
N LEU A 33 -4.36 -12.13 13.05
CA LEU A 33 -5.54 -11.34 13.45
C LEU A 33 -6.03 -11.72 14.84
N ASN A 34 -6.01 -13.01 15.22
CA ASN A 34 -6.34 -13.43 16.58
C ASN A 34 -5.35 -12.87 17.60
N ALA A 35 -4.04 -12.86 17.28
CA ALA A 35 -3.02 -12.26 18.13
C ALA A 35 -3.24 -10.75 18.30
N LEU A 36 -3.47 -10.02 17.20
CA LEU A 36 -3.72 -8.58 17.23
C LEU A 36 -4.98 -8.22 18.02
N LEU A 37 -6.09 -8.95 17.84
CA LEU A 37 -7.33 -8.73 18.60
C LEU A 37 -7.18 -9.00 20.11
N ALA A 38 -6.17 -9.78 20.50
CA ALA A 38 -5.85 -10.06 21.90
C ALA A 38 -4.78 -9.13 22.48
N ASP A 39 -4.04 -8.39 21.65
CA ASP A 39 -2.91 -7.58 22.09
C ASP A 39 -3.36 -6.21 22.64
N PRO A 40 -2.97 -5.84 23.88
CA PRO A 40 -3.34 -4.56 24.47
C PRO A 40 -2.64 -3.34 23.83
N HIS A 41 -1.59 -3.50 23.04
CA HIS A 41 -0.92 -2.41 22.34
C HIS A 41 -1.46 -2.20 20.92
N PHE A 42 -2.32 -3.11 20.44
CA PHE A 42 -2.99 -2.93 19.16
C PHE A 42 -4.16 -1.95 19.32
N LEU A 43 -4.02 -0.79 18.69
CA LEU A 43 -5.00 0.29 18.69
C LEU A 43 -5.41 0.60 17.26
N LEU A 44 -6.66 1.01 17.10
CA LEU A 44 -7.22 1.39 15.80
C LEU A 44 -8.06 2.64 15.94
N LEU A 45 -8.01 3.51 14.95
CA LEU A 45 -8.99 4.57 14.77
C LEU A 45 -10.26 3.99 14.14
N TYR A 46 -11.38 4.08 14.85
CA TYR A 46 -12.70 3.78 14.33
C TYR A 46 -13.32 5.03 13.70
N VAL A 47 -13.87 4.88 12.49
CA VAL A 47 -14.63 5.91 11.77
C VAL A 47 -16.12 5.58 11.83
N PRO A 48 -16.95 6.34 12.57
CA PRO A 48 -18.37 6.04 12.69
C PRO A 48 -19.19 6.27 11.41
N GLU A 49 -20.24 5.46 11.21
CA GLU A 49 -21.17 5.62 10.08
C GLU A 49 -22.12 6.81 10.21
N ASP A 50 -22.43 7.19 11.44
CA ASP A 50 -23.37 8.27 11.76
C ASP A 50 -22.73 9.67 11.66
N GLY A 51 -21.47 9.75 11.26
CA GLY A 51 -20.70 11.00 11.20
C GLY A 51 -20.36 11.56 12.58
N SER A 52 -20.52 10.77 13.65
CA SER A 52 -19.99 11.13 14.95
C SER A 52 -18.46 11.15 14.93
N LYS A 53 -17.88 11.70 16.01
CA LYS A 53 -16.44 11.91 16.13
C LYS A 53 -15.70 10.57 16.12
N MET A 54 -14.57 10.51 15.43
CA MET A 54 -13.76 9.30 15.36
C MET A 54 -13.15 8.97 16.71
N GLN A 55 -12.87 7.70 16.97
CA GLN A 55 -12.38 7.26 18.28
C GLN A 55 -11.26 6.23 18.14
N ILE A 56 -10.19 6.38 18.93
CA ILE A 56 -9.18 5.33 19.09
C ILE A 56 -9.78 4.23 19.99
N VAL A 57 -9.73 3.00 19.51
CA VAL A 57 -10.28 1.84 20.19
C VAL A 57 -9.20 0.78 20.40
N GLN A 58 -9.32 0.04 21.50
CA GLN A 58 -8.45 -1.07 21.86
C GLN A 58 -9.26 -2.37 21.76
N PRO A 59 -9.09 -3.18 20.69
CA PRO A 59 -9.91 -4.38 20.48
C PRO A 59 -9.83 -5.39 21.64
N ALA A 60 -8.66 -5.49 22.28
CA ALA A 60 -8.43 -6.40 23.41
C ALA A 60 -9.36 -6.13 24.61
N SER A 61 -9.81 -4.88 24.81
CA SER A 61 -10.67 -4.49 25.94
C SER A 61 -12.07 -4.05 25.54
N ASN A 62 -12.34 -3.84 24.24
CA ASN A 62 -13.64 -3.39 23.73
C ASN A 62 -14.36 -4.50 22.95
N LEU A 63 -15.22 -5.25 23.66
CA LEU A 63 -15.96 -6.39 23.10
C LEU A 63 -16.85 -6.01 21.90
N HIS A 64 -17.49 -4.84 21.96
CA HIS A 64 -18.37 -4.39 20.89
C HIS A 64 -17.61 -4.21 19.56
N HIS A 65 -16.47 -3.50 19.59
CA HIS A 65 -15.65 -3.33 18.39
C HIS A 65 -15.03 -4.65 17.94
N ARG A 66 -14.58 -5.49 18.88
CA ARG A 66 -14.00 -6.81 18.56
C ARG A 66 -15.01 -7.72 17.84
N GLU A 67 -16.25 -7.81 18.33
CA GLU A 67 -17.30 -8.60 17.67
C GLU A 67 -17.58 -8.09 16.26
N ARG A 68 -17.65 -6.76 16.08
CA ARG A 68 -17.82 -6.16 14.76
C ARG A 68 -16.66 -6.49 13.81
N MET A 69 -15.42 -6.41 14.28
CA MET A 69 -14.23 -6.75 13.48
C MET A 69 -14.25 -8.22 13.03
N ILE A 70 -14.66 -9.14 13.91
CA ILE A 70 -14.80 -10.55 13.56
C ILE A 70 -15.86 -10.76 12.47
N ASN A 71 -17.03 -10.11 12.61
CA ASN A 71 -18.07 -10.17 11.58
C ASN A 71 -17.58 -9.61 10.23
N MET A 72 -16.78 -8.53 10.24
CA MET A 72 -16.21 -7.97 9.00
C MET A 72 -15.25 -8.94 8.30
N ILE A 73 -14.46 -9.71 9.06
CA ILE A 73 -13.58 -10.74 8.48
C ILE A 73 -14.41 -11.81 7.75
N ASP A 74 -15.53 -12.23 8.33
CA ASP A 74 -16.40 -13.26 7.77
C ASP A 74 -17.14 -12.77 6.50
N GLU A 75 -17.39 -11.47 6.39
CA GLU A 75 -18.05 -10.83 5.24
C GLU A 75 -17.09 -10.55 4.07
N GLU A 76 -15.79 -10.40 4.32
CA GLU A 76 -14.82 -10.03 3.28
C GLU A 76 -14.31 -11.25 2.49
N GLU A 77 -14.78 -11.40 1.25
CA GLU A 77 -14.52 -12.57 0.42
C GLU A 77 -13.07 -12.66 -0.10
N ARG A 78 -12.37 -11.53 -0.27
CA ARG A 78 -11.07 -11.50 -0.97
C ARG A 78 -9.88 -11.50 -0.03
N THR A 79 -9.90 -10.63 0.96
CA THR A 79 -8.78 -10.43 1.89
C THR A 79 -9.34 -10.40 3.30
N PRO A 80 -9.35 -11.52 4.02
CA PRO A 80 -10.00 -11.62 5.33
C PRO A 80 -9.22 -10.76 6.32
N SER A 81 -9.73 -9.56 6.56
CA SER A 81 -9.21 -8.52 7.44
C SER A 81 -10.33 -7.50 7.71
N PHE A 82 -10.08 -6.54 8.60
CA PHE A 82 -11.10 -5.57 9.06
C PHE A 82 -10.58 -4.13 9.17
N TYR A 83 -9.30 -3.88 8.90
CA TYR A 83 -8.70 -2.56 9.07
C TYR A 83 -7.74 -2.20 7.94
N TYR A 84 -7.68 -0.91 7.63
CA TYR A 84 -6.68 -0.32 6.75
C TYR A 84 -5.43 0.07 7.54
N ALA A 85 -4.26 0.02 6.94
CA ALA A 85 -3.06 0.64 7.48
C ALA A 85 -2.74 1.91 6.69
N LEU A 86 -2.46 3.02 7.37
CA LEU A 86 -2.00 4.24 6.72
C LEU A 86 -0.51 4.44 6.97
N SER A 87 0.20 4.77 5.91
CA SER A 87 1.62 5.06 5.96
C SER A 87 1.93 6.51 5.53
N HIS A 88 3.08 6.98 6.02
CA HIS A 88 3.74 8.21 5.60
C HIS A 88 3.02 9.50 6.00
N VAL A 89 2.52 9.58 7.23
CA VAL A 89 1.83 10.79 7.73
C VAL A 89 2.66 11.67 8.66
N TRP A 90 3.71 11.13 9.28
CA TRP A 90 4.56 11.82 10.24
C TRP A 90 5.26 13.08 9.69
N GLY A 91 5.42 14.08 10.56
CA GLY A 91 6.17 15.32 10.30
C GLY A 91 7.50 15.40 11.05
N ILE A 92 8.40 14.44 10.83
CA ILE A 92 9.66 14.36 11.60
C ILE A 92 10.77 15.08 10.86
N SER A 93 10.94 16.38 11.12
CA SER A 93 12.26 16.99 11.13
C SER A 93 12.55 17.49 12.54
N GLU A 94 13.79 17.31 13.03
CA GLU A 94 14.18 17.74 14.39
C GLU A 94 13.87 19.22 14.68
N ASN A 95 13.80 20.04 13.62
CA ASN A 95 13.58 21.48 13.69
C ASN A 95 12.12 21.90 13.48
N ASN A 96 11.21 21.00 13.08
CA ASN A 96 9.83 21.36 12.80
C ASN A 96 8.90 20.15 13.02
N ARG A 97 8.46 19.94 14.28
CA ARG A 97 7.61 18.79 14.65
C ARG A 97 6.18 18.86 14.11
N HIS A 98 5.82 19.86 13.31
CA HIS A 98 4.50 20.04 12.68
C HIS A 98 3.34 19.51 13.54
N LEU A 99 3.20 20.03 14.76
CA LEU A 99 2.14 19.57 15.65
C LEU A 99 0.77 19.93 15.07
N TRP A 100 -0.16 18.98 15.11
CA TRP A 100 -1.55 19.15 14.75
C TRP A 100 -2.36 19.34 16.01
N TYR A 101 -2.57 20.59 16.43
CA TYR A 101 -3.29 20.92 17.66
C TYR A 101 -4.80 20.69 17.54
N GLU A 102 -5.33 20.79 16.33
CA GLU A 102 -6.76 20.65 16.06
C GLU A 102 -7.21 19.18 15.96
N ILE A 103 -6.31 18.19 16.04
CA ILE A 103 -6.66 16.76 15.92
C ILE A 103 -7.72 16.33 16.94
N GLY A 104 -7.66 16.88 18.15
CA GLY A 104 -8.64 16.65 19.20
C GLY A 104 -10.05 17.15 18.87
N ASN A 105 -10.26 17.91 17.78
CA ASN A 105 -11.60 18.24 17.29
C ASN A 105 -12.21 17.10 16.47
N TYR A 106 -11.40 16.18 15.95
CA TYR A 106 -11.79 15.11 15.04
C TYR A 106 -11.72 13.72 15.67
N VAL A 107 -10.82 13.52 16.63
CA VAL A 107 -10.55 12.21 17.24
C VAL A 107 -10.60 12.28 18.76
N ASP A 108 -11.29 11.31 19.37
CA ASP A 108 -11.20 11.00 20.79
C ASP A 108 -10.28 9.78 21.05
N ASP A 109 -9.61 9.78 22.19
CA ASP A 109 -8.78 8.68 22.69
C ASP A 109 -9.63 7.50 23.20
N GLU A 110 -8.97 6.45 23.71
CA GLU A 110 -9.68 5.25 24.16
C GLU A 110 -10.50 5.49 25.44
N GLN A 111 -10.31 6.63 26.10
CA GLN A 111 -11.09 7.07 27.26
C GLN A 111 -12.19 8.07 26.89
N GLY A 112 -12.38 8.35 25.59
CA GLY A 112 -13.40 9.26 25.08
C GLY A 112 -13.05 10.75 25.29
N LYS A 113 -11.77 11.08 25.45
CA LYS A 113 -11.30 12.47 25.54
C LYS A 113 -10.66 12.90 24.23
N PRO A 114 -10.68 14.19 23.88
CA PRO A 114 -9.95 14.70 22.73
C PRO A 114 -8.47 14.25 22.72
N VAL A 115 -8.02 13.72 21.59
CA VAL A 115 -6.62 13.30 21.42
C VAL A 115 -5.68 14.50 21.56
N GLU A 116 -4.56 14.29 22.26
CA GLU A 116 -3.48 15.28 22.40
C GLU A 116 -2.81 15.59 21.04
N PRO A 117 -2.17 16.76 20.88
CA PRO A 117 -1.54 17.14 19.62
C PRO A 117 -0.51 16.11 19.11
N VAL A 118 -0.64 15.71 17.84
CA VAL A 118 0.24 14.73 17.20
C VAL A 118 1.17 15.37 16.16
N SER A 119 2.32 14.76 15.90
CA SER A 119 3.28 15.25 14.90
C SER A 119 2.88 14.76 13.51
N MET A 120 2.28 15.64 12.70
CA MET A 120 1.78 15.30 11.36
C MET A 120 1.98 16.47 10.39
N ARG A 121 2.50 16.16 9.20
CA ARG A 121 2.72 17.16 8.14
C ARG A 121 1.41 17.87 7.77
N PRO A 122 1.39 19.22 7.71
CA PRO A 122 0.17 19.97 7.41
C PRO A 122 -0.45 19.60 6.06
N GLU A 123 0.38 19.32 5.06
CA GLU A 123 -0.05 19.04 3.69
C GLU A 123 -0.93 17.77 3.59
N LYS A 124 -0.77 16.83 4.53
CA LYS A 124 -1.45 15.52 4.54
C LYS A 124 -2.78 15.50 5.28
N ARG A 125 -3.07 16.53 6.10
CA ARG A 125 -4.19 16.50 7.08
C ARG A 125 -5.54 16.45 6.38
N ASP A 126 -5.74 17.30 5.37
CA ASP A 126 -7.01 17.37 4.64
C ASP A 126 -7.25 16.10 3.82
N ALA A 127 -6.21 15.56 3.17
CA ALA A 127 -6.31 14.30 2.43
C ALA A 127 -6.61 13.12 3.36
N LEU A 128 -5.98 13.08 4.55
CA LEU A 128 -6.32 12.09 5.57
C LEU A 128 -7.79 12.17 5.99
N LEU A 129 -8.26 13.36 6.36
CA LEU A 129 -9.65 13.52 6.80
C LEU A 129 -10.64 13.18 5.67
N ALA A 130 -10.34 13.58 4.44
CA ALA A 130 -11.17 13.22 3.28
C ALA A 130 -11.20 11.70 3.06
N LEU A 131 -10.05 11.03 3.16
CA LEU A 131 -9.95 9.57 3.04
C LEU A 131 -10.78 8.86 4.11
N LEU A 132 -10.65 9.25 5.38
CA LEU A 132 -11.39 8.66 6.48
C LEU A 132 -12.91 8.87 6.32
N ASN A 133 -13.33 10.08 5.94
CA ASN A 133 -14.74 10.40 5.74
C ASN A 133 -15.38 9.64 4.56
N ASP A 134 -14.58 9.23 3.58
CA ASP A 134 -15.04 8.40 2.45
C ASP A 134 -15.20 6.91 2.83
N HIS A 135 -14.74 6.52 4.02
CA HIS A 135 -14.80 5.14 4.54
C HIS A 135 -15.53 5.07 5.90
N PRO A 136 -16.81 5.43 5.99
CA PRO A 136 -17.58 5.26 7.22
C PRO A 136 -17.66 3.78 7.63
N GLY A 137 -17.71 3.53 8.94
CA GLY A 137 -17.85 2.18 9.51
C GLY A 137 -16.59 1.34 9.49
N SER A 138 -15.42 1.95 9.24
CA SER A 138 -14.14 1.25 9.05
C SER A 138 -13.17 1.47 10.21
N TYR A 139 -12.10 0.68 10.22
CA TYR A 139 -11.01 0.77 11.20
C TYR A 139 -9.69 1.05 10.50
N TRP A 140 -8.84 1.85 11.16
CA TRP A 140 -7.58 2.31 10.60
C TRP A 140 -6.46 2.21 11.63
N TRP A 141 -5.37 1.55 11.25
CA TRP A 141 -4.11 1.70 11.95
C TRP A 141 -3.35 2.89 11.35
N ILE A 142 -3.15 3.93 12.15
CA ILE A 142 -2.42 5.14 11.75
C ILE A 142 -1.35 5.38 12.79
N ASP A 143 -0.11 5.24 12.40
CA ASP A 143 1.03 5.30 13.30
C ASP A 143 1.05 6.50 14.28
N VAL A 144 0.82 7.73 13.81
CA VAL A 144 0.82 8.93 14.68
C VAL A 144 -0.32 8.97 15.70
N LEU A 145 -1.34 8.12 15.55
CA LEU A 145 -2.48 8.01 16.47
C LEU A 145 -2.45 6.71 17.29
N CYS A 146 -2.06 5.61 16.67
CA CYS A 146 -2.18 4.26 17.21
C CYS A 146 -0.85 3.72 17.78
N ALA A 147 0.30 4.24 17.36
CA ALA A 147 1.59 3.86 17.92
C ALA A 147 1.90 4.72 19.15
N ARG A 148 2.18 4.05 20.26
CA ARG A 148 2.64 4.65 21.51
C ARG A 148 4.14 4.46 21.66
N THR A 149 4.74 5.16 22.63
CA THR A 149 6.15 4.98 22.97
C THR A 149 6.48 3.58 23.48
N ASP A 150 5.47 2.85 23.93
CA ASP A 150 5.55 1.47 24.42
C ASP A 150 4.99 0.44 23.43
N THR A 151 4.57 0.82 22.22
CA THR A 151 4.12 -0.15 21.20
C THR A 151 5.26 -1.11 20.88
N PRO A 152 5.10 -2.42 21.13
CA PRO A 152 6.14 -3.39 20.88
C PRO A 152 6.48 -3.49 19.39
N LEU A 153 7.78 -3.60 19.06
CA LEU A 153 8.22 -3.72 17.67
C LEU A 153 7.87 -5.07 17.03
N ASP A 154 7.62 -6.10 17.84
CA ASP A 154 7.26 -7.44 17.38
C ASP A 154 5.85 -7.49 16.76
N ILE A 155 4.91 -6.66 17.21
CA ILE A 155 3.55 -6.63 16.61
C ILE A 155 3.46 -5.81 15.32
N MET A 156 4.46 -4.98 15.02
CA MET A 156 4.45 -4.10 13.82
C MET A 156 4.38 -4.90 12.51
N GLY A 157 5.06 -6.05 12.46
CA GLY A 157 5.00 -6.95 11.30
C GLY A 157 3.59 -7.51 11.09
N ASP A 158 2.92 -7.90 12.18
CA ASP A 158 1.56 -8.43 12.14
C ASP A 158 0.57 -7.34 11.72
N ILE A 159 0.73 -6.13 12.23
CA ILE A 159 -0.10 -4.97 11.86
C ILE A 159 -0.12 -4.74 10.35
N TYR A 160 1.03 -4.73 9.68
CA TYR A 160 1.05 -4.51 8.23
C TYR A 160 0.69 -5.77 7.44
N SER A 161 1.08 -6.96 7.91
CA SER A 161 0.79 -8.20 7.17
C SER A 161 -0.69 -8.59 7.20
N CYS A 162 -1.41 -8.21 8.25
CA CYS A 162 -2.81 -8.57 8.44
C CYS A 162 -3.80 -7.47 8.01
N CYS A 163 -3.34 -6.31 7.52
CA CYS A 163 -4.25 -5.25 7.11
C CYS A 163 -4.98 -5.57 5.80
N LEU A 164 -6.21 -5.04 5.67
CA LEU A 164 -7.04 -5.11 4.48
C LEU A 164 -6.37 -4.45 3.27
N GLU A 165 -5.62 -3.39 3.52
CA GLU A 165 -4.80 -2.68 2.55
C GLU A 165 -3.91 -1.67 3.27
N CYS A 166 -2.70 -1.45 2.75
CA CYS A 166 -1.88 -0.33 3.18
C CYS A 166 -1.97 0.84 2.18
N ILE A 167 -2.39 2.01 2.68
CA ILE A 167 -2.48 3.23 1.89
C ILE A 167 -1.30 4.13 2.23
N VAL A 168 -0.56 4.55 1.21
CA VAL A 168 0.57 5.48 1.32
C VAL A 168 0.14 6.86 0.84
N LEU A 169 0.16 7.85 1.73
CA LEU A 169 0.01 9.26 1.34
C LEU A 169 1.35 9.77 0.82
N ALA A 170 1.67 9.53 -0.45
CA ALA A 170 2.96 9.87 -1.04
C ALA A 170 3.16 11.40 -1.12
N ASP A 171 4.33 11.86 -0.69
CA ASP A 171 4.79 13.24 -0.85
C ASP A 171 5.25 13.46 -2.29
N CYS A 172 4.29 13.79 -3.14
CA CYS A 172 4.49 14.01 -4.56
C CYS A 172 3.51 15.04 -5.11
N GLU A 173 3.83 15.56 -6.30
CA GLU A 173 2.96 16.50 -7.01
C GLU A 173 1.56 15.89 -7.28
N PRO A 174 0.46 16.65 -7.13
CA PRO A 174 -0.91 16.13 -7.22
C PRO A 174 -1.21 15.45 -8.56
N SER A 175 -0.54 15.87 -9.63
CA SER A 175 -0.72 15.32 -10.98
C SER A 175 0.14 14.09 -11.27
N LEU A 176 1.10 13.74 -10.42
CA LEU A 176 2.09 12.69 -10.69
C LEU A 176 1.43 11.32 -10.84
N ILE A 177 0.65 10.91 -9.82
CA ILE A 177 -0.04 9.63 -9.80
C ILE A 177 -1.07 9.53 -10.93
N PRO A 178 -1.96 10.52 -11.15
CA PRO A 178 -2.85 10.51 -12.31
C PRO A 178 -2.12 10.35 -13.65
N ARG A 179 -0.99 11.04 -13.84
CA ARG A 179 -0.18 10.91 -15.06
C ARG A 179 0.37 9.50 -15.19
N LEU A 180 0.90 8.91 -14.12
CA LEU A 180 1.33 7.50 -14.11
C LEU A 180 0.18 6.56 -14.49
N SER A 181 -0.99 6.68 -13.84
CA SER A 181 -2.15 5.84 -14.13
C SER A 181 -2.58 5.91 -15.59
N THR A 182 -2.47 7.08 -16.25
CA THR A 182 -2.77 7.22 -17.69
C THR A 182 -1.70 6.64 -18.63
N MET A 183 -0.47 6.41 -18.16
CA MET A 183 0.60 5.86 -19.00
C MET A 183 0.34 4.39 -19.34
N LEU A 184 -0.27 3.65 -18.41
CA LEU A 184 -0.73 2.27 -18.57
C LEU A 184 -2.24 2.28 -18.85
N ASP A 185 -2.63 2.63 -20.08
CA ASP A 185 -3.97 2.25 -20.53
C ASP A 185 -4.08 0.72 -20.49
N ALA A 186 -5.20 0.24 -19.94
CA ALA A 186 -5.44 -1.12 -19.42
C ALA A 186 -5.39 -2.29 -20.42
N GLN A 187 -4.79 -2.13 -21.60
CA GLN A 187 -4.71 -3.17 -22.64
C GLN A 187 -3.31 -3.76 -22.84
N GLU A 188 -2.25 -3.16 -22.30
CA GLU A 188 -0.89 -3.69 -22.44
C GLU A 188 -0.49 -4.53 -21.21
N ASP A 189 -0.73 -5.84 -21.30
CA ASP A 189 -0.30 -6.81 -20.29
C ASP A 189 1.21 -7.10 -20.42
N PHE A 190 2.01 -6.42 -19.60
CA PHE A 190 3.47 -6.60 -19.51
C PHE A 190 3.89 -7.77 -18.61
N SER A 191 2.94 -8.42 -17.92
CA SER A 191 3.25 -9.46 -16.91
C SER A 191 3.95 -10.68 -17.49
N ARG A 192 3.79 -10.94 -18.80
CA ARG A 192 4.36 -12.12 -19.47
C ARG A 192 5.84 -12.00 -19.82
N PHE A 193 6.43 -10.82 -19.69
CA PHE A 193 7.74 -10.56 -20.26
C PHE A 193 8.90 -11.11 -19.41
N HIS A 194 8.72 -11.15 -18.09
CA HIS A 194 9.76 -11.57 -17.16
C HIS A 194 10.20 -13.04 -17.35
N CYS A 195 9.33 -13.89 -17.91
CA CYS A 195 9.58 -15.32 -18.12
C CYS A 195 10.33 -15.65 -19.43
N ALA A 196 10.58 -14.68 -20.33
CA ALA A 196 11.04 -14.95 -21.69
C ALA A 196 12.44 -14.37 -22.03
N HIS A 197 13.15 -13.78 -21.05
CA HIS A 197 14.39 -13.01 -21.25
C HIS A 197 15.49 -13.70 -22.07
N GLU A 198 15.55 -15.03 -22.09
CA GLU A 198 16.69 -15.74 -22.70
C GLU A 198 16.61 -15.86 -24.23
N ASN A 199 15.43 -15.72 -24.87
CA ASN A 199 15.28 -16.02 -26.32
C ASN A 199 14.47 -15.02 -27.16
N ILE A 200 14.01 -13.89 -26.60
CA ILE A 200 13.22 -12.91 -27.34
C ILE A 200 14.04 -12.30 -28.49
N SER A 201 13.54 -12.29 -29.72
CA SER A 201 14.18 -11.64 -30.86
C SER A 201 13.89 -10.13 -30.91
N LEU A 202 14.55 -9.37 -31.80
CA LEU A 202 14.19 -7.96 -32.01
C LEU A 202 12.78 -7.81 -32.60
N GLU A 203 12.34 -8.79 -33.39
CA GLU A 203 11.02 -8.81 -34.02
C GLU A 203 9.90 -8.96 -32.99
N ASP A 204 10.12 -9.79 -31.97
CA ASP A 204 9.21 -9.97 -30.83
C ASP A 204 9.05 -8.68 -30.00
N LEU A 205 10.01 -7.76 -30.09
CA LEU A 205 10.00 -6.48 -29.39
C LEU A 205 9.37 -5.33 -30.20
N LEU A 206 9.18 -5.50 -31.51
CA LEU A 206 8.61 -4.46 -32.38
C LEU A 206 7.24 -3.95 -31.94
N PRO A 207 6.32 -4.77 -31.37
CA PRO A 207 5.06 -4.27 -30.83
C PRO A 207 5.23 -3.19 -29.77
N TYR A 208 6.34 -3.24 -29.01
CA TYR A 208 6.66 -2.29 -27.94
C TYR A 208 7.45 -1.07 -28.41
N LYS A 209 7.81 -0.99 -29.70
CA LYS A 209 8.54 0.15 -30.26
C LYS A 209 7.78 1.45 -30.07
N GLN A 210 6.45 1.46 -30.24
CA GLN A 210 5.66 2.68 -30.05
C GLN A 210 5.68 3.15 -28.59
N LEU A 211 5.69 2.22 -27.64
CA LEU A 211 5.86 2.52 -26.23
C LEU A 211 7.25 3.12 -25.96
N TYR A 212 8.29 2.53 -26.55
CA TYR A 212 9.67 3.03 -26.48
C TYR A 212 9.79 4.46 -27.03
N ASP A 213 9.32 4.68 -28.26
CA ASP A 213 9.48 5.95 -28.98
C ASP A 213 8.66 7.10 -28.36
N ASN A 214 7.45 6.81 -27.83
CA ASN A 214 6.51 7.86 -27.41
C ASN A 214 6.38 8.03 -25.89
N LYS A 215 6.53 6.94 -25.11
CA LYS A 215 6.19 6.93 -23.68
C LYS A 215 7.39 6.71 -22.77
N TYR A 216 8.48 6.12 -23.26
CA TYR A 216 9.60 5.70 -22.41
C TYR A 216 10.25 6.84 -21.61
N PRO A 217 10.66 7.97 -22.22
CA PRO A 217 11.36 9.01 -21.47
C PRO A 217 10.46 9.62 -20.39
N GLN A 218 9.19 9.82 -20.72
CA GLN A 218 8.20 10.37 -19.79
C GLN A 218 7.88 9.40 -18.65
N LEU A 219 7.78 8.10 -18.93
CA LEU A 219 7.54 7.10 -17.90
C LEU A 219 8.69 7.06 -16.89
N ILE A 220 9.94 7.05 -17.36
CA ILE A 220 11.13 7.06 -16.50
C ILE A 220 11.16 8.31 -15.63
N GLU A 221 10.87 9.48 -16.20
CA GLU A 221 10.82 10.74 -15.46
C GLU A 221 9.76 10.71 -14.35
N LEU A 222 8.57 10.19 -14.64
CA LEU A 222 7.48 10.07 -13.67
C LEU A 222 7.80 9.09 -12.55
N LEU A 223 8.32 7.90 -12.89
CA LEU A 223 8.74 6.90 -11.89
C LEU A 223 9.88 7.44 -11.03
N TYR A 224 10.88 8.09 -11.65
CA TYR A 224 11.97 8.71 -10.92
C TYR A 224 11.45 9.76 -9.93
N SER A 225 10.51 10.60 -10.38
CA SER A 225 9.87 11.63 -9.55
C SER A 225 9.10 11.01 -8.38
N LEU A 226 8.39 9.91 -8.60
CA LEU A 226 7.71 9.17 -7.53
C LEU A 226 8.72 8.59 -6.54
N MET A 227 9.84 8.04 -7.02
CA MET A 227 10.90 7.48 -6.18
C MET A 227 11.70 8.52 -5.39
N GLN A 228 11.57 9.82 -5.70
CA GLN A 228 12.17 10.90 -4.91
C GLN A 228 11.41 11.22 -3.62
N SER A 229 10.17 10.75 -3.49
CA SER A 229 9.35 10.86 -2.28
C SER A 229 10.12 10.37 -1.05
N GLU A 230 9.98 11.08 0.06
CA GLU A 230 10.57 10.73 1.35
C GLU A 230 10.10 9.36 1.85
N TRP A 231 8.93 8.89 1.39
CA TRP A 231 8.48 7.54 1.69
C TRP A 231 9.49 6.47 1.28
N TRP A 232 10.13 6.58 0.12
CA TRP A 232 11.09 5.59 -0.38
C TRP A 232 12.42 5.56 0.38
N LYS A 233 12.71 6.60 1.18
CA LYS A 233 13.97 6.76 1.91
C LYS A 233 13.93 6.17 3.33
N ARG A 234 12.75 5.72 3.78
CA ARG A 234 12.54 5.19 5.14
C ARG A 234 12.96 3.73 5.22
N VAL A 235 13.44 3.32 6.40
CA VAL A 235 13.77 1.91 6.67
C VAL A 235 12.51 1.04 6.70
N TRP A 236 11.39 1.60 7.18
CA TRP A 236 10.11 0.92 7.34
C TRP A 236 9.35 0.68 6.04
N THR A 237 9.76 1.33 4.94
CA THR A 237 9.13 1.22 3.61
C THR A 237 9.02 -0.22 3.15
N TRP A 238 10.02 -1.07 3.42
CA TRP A 238 9.97 -2.46 3.00
C TRP A 238 8.88 -3.27 3.71
N GLN A 239 8.64 -3.03 5.00
CA GLN A 239 7.56 -3.70 5.73
C GLN A 239 6.20 -3.22 5.21
N GLU A 240 6.04 -1.90 5.08
CA GLU A 240 4.82 -1.25 4.57
C GLU A 240 4.52 -1.64 3.11
N MET A 241 5.54 -1.94 2.31
CA MET A 241 5.38 -2.31 0.89
C MET A 241 5.15 -3.82 0.68
N ALA A 242 5.86 -4.67 1.44
CA ALA A 242 5.95 -6.10 1.13
C ALA A 242 5.04 -6.98 1.98
N LEU A 243 4.66 -6.53 3.18
CA LEU A 243 3.84 -7.33 4.09
C LEU A 243 2.33 -7.30 3.79
N PRO A 244 1.71 -6.16 3.42
CA PRO A 244 0.27 -6.09 3.24
C PRO A 244 -0.26 -7.11 2.23
N VAL A 245 -0.97 -8.12 2.75
CA VAL A 245 -1.58 -9.16 1.92
C VAL A 245 -2.67 -8.56 1.02
N GLY A 246 -3.41 -7.59 1.53
CA GLY A 246 -4.41 -6.86 0.78
C GLY A 246 -3.87 -5.87 -0.26
N GLY A 247 -2.55 -5.74 -0.36
CA GLY A 247 -1.88 -4.87 -1.29
C GLY A 247 -1.60 -3.48 -0.73
N VAL A 248 -0.95 -2.68 -1.58
CA VAL A 248 -0.47 -1.35 -1.23
C VAL A 248 -0.89 -0.37 -2.31
N ARG A 249 -1.55 0.71 -1.90
CA ARG A 249 -2.04 1.77 -2.77
C ARG A 249 -1.39 3.10 -2.43
N PHE A 250 -0.87 3.77 -3.44
CA PHE A 250 -0.37 5.13 -3.35
C PHE A 250 -1.47 6.12 -3.72
N MET A 251 -1.60 7.16 -2.92
CA MET A 251 -2.33 8.38 -3.27
C MET A 251 -1.47 9.61 -2.99
N THR A 252 -1.83 10.74 -3.59
CA THR A 252 -1.10 11.99 -3.37
C THR A 252 -1.45 12.58 -2.01
N GLU A 253 -0.47 13.21 -1.35
CA GLU A 253 -0.70 13.81 -0.02
C GLU A 253 -1.72 14.96 0.00
N THR A 254 -2.04 15.53 -1.15
CA THR A 254 -3.03 16.61 -1.30
C THR A 254 -4.31 16.15 -2.02
N GLY A 255 -4.48 14.85 -2.23
CA GLY A 255 -5.64 14.30 -2.93
C GLY A 255 -6.88 14.35 -2.03
N ILE A 256 -7.86 15.19 -2.38
CA ILE A 256 -9.12 15.32 -1.60
C ILE A 256 -10.18 14.31 -2.08
N HIS A 257 -10.00 13.71 -3.26
CA HIS A 257 -10.93 12.70 -3.80
C HIS A 257 -10.18 11.48 -4.34
N PRO A 258 -10.38 10.29 -3.75
CA PRO A 258 -9.88 9.04 -4.29
C PRO A 258 -10.77 8.58 -5.46
N SER A 259 -10.71 9.28 -6.59
CA SER A 259 -11.12 8.65 -7.85
C SER A 259 -10.14 7.50 -8.15
N GLN A 260 -10.58 6.40 -8.75
CA GLN A 260 -9.66 5.31 -9.13
C GLN A 260 -8.46 5.80 -9.97
N SER A 261 -8.67 6.85 -10.77
CA SER A 261 -7.63 7.50 -11.59
C SER A 261 -6.64 8.38 -10.81
N SER A 262 -6.81 8.57 -9.50
CA SER A 262 -5.88 9.33 -8.64
C SER A 262 -5.02 8.43 -7.76
N THR A 263 -4.99 7.12 -8.03
CA THR A 263 -4.23 6.14 -7.28
C THR A 263 -3.46 5.19 -8.19
N ILE A 264 -2.37 4.62 -7.68
CA ILE A 264 -1.64 3.49 -8.27
C ILE A 264 -1.34 2.46 -7.18
N THR A 265 -1.19 1.21 -7.54
CA THR A 265 -0.83 0.13 -6.62
C THR A 265 0.63 -0.31 -6.80
N VAL A 266 1.19 -1.04 -5.83
CA VAL A 266 2.49 -1.71 -6.01
C VAL A 266 2.47 -2.69 -7.20
N TYR A 267 1.32 -3.30 -7.49
CA TYR A 267 1.17 -4.13 -8.69
C TYR A 267 1.38 -3.32 -9.97
N ASP A 268 0.82 -2.10 -10.04
CA ASP A 268 1.04 -1.20 -11.17
C ASP A 268 2.52 -0.80 -11.29
N LEU A 269 3.21 -0.55 -10.17
CA LEU A 269 4.67 -0.36 -10.14
C LEU A 269 5.44 -1.56 -10.71
N GLY A 270 5.00 -2.78 -10.42
CA GLY A 270 5.55 -3.99 -11.04
C GLY A 270 5.35 -4.00 -12.56
N ASN A 271 4.19 -3.59 -13.05
CA ASN A 271 3.93 -3.47 -14.49
C ASN A 271 4.80 -2.39 -15.15
N PHE A 272 4.98 -1.24 -14.50
CA PHE A 272 5.89 -0.20 -14.96
C PHE A 272 7.34 -0.71 -15.03
N TYR A 273 7.79 -1.46 -14.03
CA TYR A 273 9.13 -2.08 -14.03
C TYR A 273 9.30 -3.05 -15.21
N ASN A 274 8.29 -3.88 -15.49
CA ASN A 274 8.30 -4.78 -16.64
C ASN A 274 8.37 -4.00 -17.96
N ALA A 275 7.57 -2.94 -18.11
CA ALA A 275 7.59 -2.07 -19.28
C ALA A 275 8.98 -1.44 -19.49
N VAL A 276 9.60 -0.91 -18.43
CA VAL A 276 10.97 -0.35 -18.48
C VAL A 276 11.99 -1.42 -18.88
N SER A 277 11.87 -2.64 -18.36
CA SER A 277 12.76 -3.74 -18.69
C SER A 277 12.68 -4.13 -20.17
N ILE A 278 11.47 -4.19 -20.74
CA ILE A 278 11.24 -4.41 -22.18
C ILE A 278 11.90 -3.33 -23.02
N MET A 279 11.69 -2.08 -22.63
CA MET A 279 12.18 -0.92 -23.36
C MET A 279 13.72 -0.85 -23.36
N ASN A 280 14.35 -1.16 -22.22
CA ASN A 280 15.80 -1.30 -22.12
C ASN A 280 16.35 -2.45 -22.99
N GLU A 281 15.65 -3.59 -23.02
CA GLU A 281 16.06 -4.73 -23.83
C GLU A 281 15.94 -4.45 -25.34
N TYR A 282 14.88 -3.77 -25.76
CA TYR A 282 14.71 -3.30 -27.13
C TYR A 282 15.83 -2.36 -27.55
N ASP A 283 16.14 -1.35 -26.74
CA ASP A 283 17.24 -0.42 -27.02
C ASP A 283 18.59 -1.14 -27.13
N ARG A 284 18.86 -2.06 -26.20
CA ARG A 284 20.09 -2.85 -26.19
C ARG A 284 20.23 -3.71 -27.46
N ARG A 285 19.14 -4.30 -27.97
CA ARG A 285 19.16 -5.12 -29.20
C ARG A 285 19.26 -4.28 -30.45
N LEU A 286 18.60 -3.13 -30.49
CA LEU A 286 18.71 -2.17 -31.59
C LEU A 286 20.14 -1.67 -31.78
N HIS A 287 20.87 -1.40 -30.68
CA HIS A 287 22.29 -1.04 -30.73
C HIS A 287 23.18 -2.20 -31.20
N LYS A 288 22.88 -3.44 -30.79
CA LYS A 288 23.62 -4.64 -31.25
C LYS A 288 23.39 -4.94 -32.74
N SER A 289 22.19 -4.73 -33.27
CA SER A 289 21.92 -4.95 -34.70
C SER A 289 22.63 -3.92 -35.58
N LYS A 290 22.62 -2.64 -35.17
CA LYS A 290 23.37 -1.57 -35.85
C LYS A 290 24.87 -1.84 -35.88
N SER A 291 25.47 -2.17 -34.74
CA SER A 291 26.92 -2.46 -34.66
C SER A 291 27.36 -3.68 -35.48
N LYS A 292 26.52 -4.72 -35.59
CA LYS A 292 26.79 -5.84 -36.51
C LYS A 292 26.77 -5.40 -37.98
N SER A 293 25.76 -4.62 -38.37
CA SER A 293 25.65 -4.09 -39.74
C SER A 293 26.85 -3.22 -40.11
N ASP A 294 27.36 -2.41 -39.17
CA ASP A 294 28.51 -1.55 -39.40
C ASP A 294 29.81 -2.36 -39.58
N ASN A 295 29.99 -3.43 -38.79
CA ASN A 295 31.15 -4.32 -38.91
C ASN A 295 31.14 -5.13 -40.22
N GLU A 296 29.99 -5.64 -40.65
CA GLU A 296 29.86 -6.36 -41.92
C GLU A 296 30.14 -5.48 -43.15
N CYS A 297 29.76 -4.19 -43.08
CA CYS A 297 30.10 -3.20 -44.12
C CYS A 297 31.62 -2.89 -44.20
N LEU A 298 32.34 -2.92 -43.06
CA LEU A 298 33.78 -2.69 -43.03
C LEU A 298 34.57 -3.89 -43.59
N ASP A 299 34.12 -5.12 -43.32
CA ASP A 299 34.78 -6.33 -43.81
C ASP A 299 34.64 -6.50 -45.34
N LEU A 300 33.48 -6.14 -45.92
CA LEU A 300 33.27 -6.15 -47.38
C LEU A 300 34.17 -5.16 -48.13
N ASN A 301 34.54 -4.05 -47.49
CA ASN A 301 35.47 -3.07 -48.07
C ASN A 301 36.95 -3.50 -47.98
N ASN A 302 37.28 -4.47 -47.12
CA ASN A 302 38.65 -4.94 -46.90
C ASN A 302 39.01 -6.21 -47.71
N THR A 303 38.03 -6.94 -48.25
CA THR A 303 38.27 -8.13 -49.10
C THR A 303 38.43 -7.83 -50.59
N GLY A 304 38.41 -6.55 -50.98
CA GLY A 304 38.62 -6.09 -52.36
C GLY A 304 40.05 -5.60 -52.61
N VAL A 305 41.06 -6.47 -52.43
CA VAL A 305 42.44 -6.29 -52.93
C VAL A 305 42.95 -7.59 -53.52
#